data_AF-A0A2S8SQJ3-F1
#
_entry.id   AF-A0A2S8SQJ3-F1
#
_cell.length_a   1.000
_cell.length_b   1.000
_cell.length_c   1.000
_cell.angle_alpha   90.00
_cell.angle_beta   90.00
_cell.angle_gamma   90.00
#
_symmetry.space_group_name_H-M   'P 1'
#
loop_
_entity.id
_entity.type
_entity.pdbx_description
1 polymer ?
#
loop_
_entity_poly.entity_id
_entity_poly.type
_entity_poly.pdbx_seq_one_letter_code
_entity_poly.pdbx_strand_id
1 'polypeptide(L)'
;MNSIIYRSALLLCLVAPLSFSSARAQSAFETSALCENGECSPAISAVTYGGRDAFKLTNGKTEAIIVPQIGRVMRFGKVGGPNLLWNAADSAPKNAGWKNYGGDKTWLAPQSSWKQFHSSDNWPPDPAFDGKPHRSEVLSGGKLRMTTPLSPTGIRISRTFYFDDKGEFVIEQTATKEKGAPVRAGIWSITQVVPGEAIFMARNRNSTYAEGFHKMGNVGEAQKIEVVNPNLLRITPSSAGAGGKIGVDSPISSLVSVRDGVAFLQKAIQPAGLYPDGEGGAGFPTELYINGDAKAFYVEMEILGPLKNFAVGGKSTHTVRWSLHDLPSKNVESPALVATVEKLIFGGQQITKPVISISPSPIDLRKISATNLVLAPALPNLTTLITLPDVKEMRDFQIEAGLTMNKPAITQTEFQQLISSSTPLTADDALLKVWHYAPWCSGSFRAQDKTYRFGLYLGGLGWLQTPDGQRGMFKQK
;
A
#
# COMPACT_ATOMS: atom_id res chain seq x y z
N MET A 1 15.93 -90.22 -18.33
CA MET A 1 15.76 -91.20 -17.24
C MET A 1 14.65 -90.72 -16.33
N ASN A 2 13.54 -91.47 -16.27
CA ASN A 2 12.50 -91.62 -15.23
C ASN A 2 11.85 -90.36 -14.62
N SER A 3 10.55 -90.25 -14.33
CA SER A 3 9.34 -91.08 -14.44
C SER A 3 8.18 -90.22 -13.86
N ILE A 4 7.01 -90.14 -14.50
CA ILE A 4 5.70 -90.68 -14.02
C ILE A 4 5.36 -90.24 -12.56
N ILE A 5 4.44 -89.29 -12.27
CA ILE A 5 2.97 -89.24 -12.40
C ILE A 5 2.24 -89.34 -11.01
N TYR A 6 1.18 -88.51 -10.87
CA TYR A 6 -0.10 -88.62 -10.11
C TYR A 6 -0.29 -88.22 -8.62
N ARG A 7 -1.39 -87.42 -8.49
CA ARG A 7 -2.56 -87.51 -7.56
C ARG A 7 -2.58 -86.70 -6.25
N SER A 8 -3.40 -85.64 -6.31
CA SER A 8 -4.57 -85.33 -5.48
C SER A 8 -4.56 -85.60 -3.97
N ALA A 9 -4.78 -84.54 -3.17
CA ALA A 9 -5.78 -84.54 -2.09
C ALA A 9 -6.06 -83.11 -1.62
N LEU A 10 -7.34 -82.75 -1.61
CA LEU A 10 -7.92 -81.55 -1.01
C LEU A 10 -8.23 -81.87 0.46
N LEU A 11 -7.84 -81.02 1.42
CA LEU A 11 -8.49 -81.00 2.73
C LEU A 11 -8.49 -79.58 3.30
N LEU A 12 -9.71 -79.05 3.47
CA LEU A 12 -10.01 -77.81 4.19
C LEU A 12 -9.69 -77.97 5.68
N CYS A 13 -8.96 -77.02 6.24
CA CYS A 13 -9.10 -76.63 7.65
C CYS A 13 -9.13 -75.10 7.74
N LEU A 14 -10.25 -74.58 8.27
CA LEU A 14 -10.42 -73.18 8.64
C LEU A 14 -9.41 -72.78 9.71
N VAL A 15 -8.68 -71.69 9.49
CA VAL A 15 -8.07 -70.88 10.55
C VAL A 15 -8.39 -69.41 10.24
N ALA A 16 -9.19 -68.80 11.12
CA ALA A 16 -9.52 -67.38 11.04
C ALA A 16 -8.29 -66.51 11.37
N PRO A 17 -7.96 -65.49 10.56
CA PRO A 17 -6.95 -64.52 10.96
C PRO A 17 -7.58 -63.41 11.82
N LEU A 18 -7.02 -63.23 13.02
CA LEU A 18 -7.20 -62.07 13.89
C LEU A 18 -6.70 -60.81 13.16
N SER A 19 -7.61 -59.95 12.74
CA SER A 19 -7.30 -58.63 12.20
C SER A 19 -6.95 -57.67 13.33
N PHE A 20 -5.69 -57.28 13.44
CA PHE A 20 -5.27 -56.15 14.26
C PHE A 20 -5.82 -54.85 13.65
N SER A 21 -6.84 -54.28 14.28
CA SER A 21 -7.36 -52.96 13.96
C SER A 21 -6.41 -51.89 14.52
N SER A 22 -5.59 -51.29 13.65
CA SER A 22 -4.94 -50.04 13.99
C SER A 22 -5.97 -48.92 13.86
N ALA A 23 -6.49 -48.47 14.99
CA ALA A 23 -7.39 -47.32 15.08
C ALA A 23 -6.67 -46.07 14.55
N ARG A 24 -6.90 -45.75 13.28
CA ARG A 24 -6.57 -44.45 12.72
C ARG A 24 -7.66 -43.50 13.22
N ALA A 25 -7.32 -42.61 14.13
CA ALA A 25 -8.21 -41.55 14.57
C ALA A 25 -8.49 -40.63 13.35
N GLN A 26 -9.55 -40.93 12.61
CA GLN A 26 -10.20 -39.96 11.72
C GLN A 26 -10.95 -38.99 12.62
N SER A 27 -10.35 -37.84 12.91
CA SER A 27 -11.15 -36.68 13.31
C SER A 27 -11.90 -36.22 12.06
N ALA A 28 -13.11 -36.71 11.88
CA ALA A 28 -14.07 -36.10 10.98
C ALA A 28 -14.37 -34.69 11.55
N PHE A 29 -13.72 -33.67 10.99
CA PHE A 29 -14.19 -32.31 11.15
C PHE A 29 -15.43 -32.18 10.27
N GLU A 30 -16.60 -32.33 10.88
CA GLU A 30 -17.86 -31.88 10.28
C GLU A 30 -17.76 -30.37 10.07
N THR A 31 -17.59 -29.95 8.82
CA THR A 31 -17.74 -28.56 8.41
C THR A 31 -19.21 -28.22 8.38
N SER A 32 -19.76 -27.78 9.52
CA SER A 32 -21.07 -27.14 9.53
C SER A 32 -20.96 -25.77 8.86
N ALA A 33 -21.49 -25.65 7.64
CA ALA A 33 -21.87 -24.35 7.08
C ALA A 33 -23.08 -23.86 7.89
N LEU A 34 -22.83 -23.13 8.97
CA LEU A 34 -23.89 -22.48 9.75
C LEU A 34 -24.35 -21.24 8.99
N CYS A 35 -25.33 -21.44 8.11
CA CYS A 35 -26.20 -20.36 7.66
C CYS A 35 -27.46 -20.42 8.53
N GLU A 36 -27.54 -19.59 9.57
CA GLU A 36 -28.81 -19.31 10.23
C GLU A 36 -29.49 -18.14 9.51
N ASN A 37 -30.77 -18.29 9.18
CA ASN A 37 -31.64 -17.22 8.67
C ASN A 37 -31.22 -16.52 7.36
N GLY A 38 -30.45 -17.20 6.50
CA GLY A 38 -30.03 -16.65 5.20
C GLY A 38 -28.84 -15.70 5.26
N GLU A 39 -28.25 -15.49 6.43
CA GLU A 39 -26.97 -14.79 6.60
C GLU A 39 -25.89 -15.82 6.97
N CYS A 40 -25.12 -16.25 5.97
CA CYS A 40 -23.98 -17.13 6.21
C CYS A 40 -22.86 -16.31 6.86
N SER A 41 -22.54 -16.61 8.12
CA SER A 41 -21.31 -16.11 8.75
C SER A 41 -20.09 -16.48 7.91
N PRO A 42 -19.00 -15.68 7.92
CA PRO A 42 -17.80 -15.99 7.15
C PRO A 42 -17.30 -17.41 7.45
N ALA A 43 -17.35 -18.29 6.45
CA ALA A 43 -16.95 -19.68 6.57
C ALA A 43 -15.50 -19.85 6.12
N ILE A 44 -14.70 -20.56 6.92
CA ILE A 44 -13.34 -20.99 6.59
C ILE A 44 -13.34 -22.50 6.39
N SER A 45 -12.80 -22.96 5.25
CA SER A 45 -12.65 -24.38 4.96
C SER A 45 -11.28 -24.68 4.36
N ALA A 46 -10.70 -25.84 4.71
CA ALA A 46 -9.50 -26.35 4.05
C ALA A 46 -9.87 -26.85 2.65
N VAL A 47 -9.05 -26.51 1.66
CA VAL A 47 -9.23 -26.89 0.25
C VAL A 47 -7.86 -27.13 -0.40
N THR A 48 -7.86 -27.60 -1.64
CA THR A 48 -6.66 -27.65 -2.48
C THR A 48 -6.78 -26.64 -3.63
N TYR A 49 -5.70 -25.92 -3.93
CA TYR A 49 -5.64 -24.98 -5.06
C TYR A 49 -4.31 -25.12 -5.79
N GLY A 50 -4.35 -25.45 -7.09
CA GLY A 50 -3.13 -25.71 -7.88
C GLY A 50 -2.24 -26.80 -7.27
N GLY A 51 -2.86 -27.86 -6.71
CA GLY A 51 -2.15 -28.96 -6.05
C GLY A 51 -1.55 -28.63 -4.67
N ARG A 52 -1.90 -27.49 -4.07
CA ARG A 52 -1.38 -27.03 -2.78
C ARG A 52 -2.48 -26.93 -1.74
N ASP A 53 -2.12 -27.18 -0.48
CA ASP A 53 -3.00 -26.92 0.65
C ASP A 53 -3.34 -25.44 0.75
N ALA A 54 -4.62 -25.16 0.93
CA ALA A 54 -5.17 -23.82 0.89
C ALA A 54 -6.38 -23.69 1.82
N PHE A 55 -6.81 -22.44 2.03
CA PHE A 55 -7.99 -22.09 2.80
C PHE A 55 -8.95 -21.28 1.93
N LYS A 56 -10.20 -21.71 1.87
CA LYS A 56 -11.29 -20.93 1.27
C LYS A 56 -12.02 -20.15 2.36
N LEU A 57 -12.10 -18.84 2.20
CA LEU A 57 -12.90 -17.91 3.00
C LEU A 57 -14.09 -17.46 2.16
N THR A 58 -15.31 -17.46 2.70
CA THR A 58 -16.48 -16.94 1.99
C THR A 58 -17.52 -16.35 2.92
N ASN A 59 -18.22 -15.30 2.49
CA ASN A 59 -19.42 -14.76 3.14
C ASN A 59 -20.73 -15.18 2.41
N GLY A 60 -20.66 -16.23 1.57
CA GLY A 60 -21.77 -16.69 0.73
C GLY A 60 -21.97 -15.91 -0.57
N LYS A 61 -21.45 -14.68 -0.69
CA LYS A 61 -21.54 -13.85 -1.91
C LYS A 61 -20.22 -13.82 -2.68
N THR A 62 -19.12 -13.62 -1.97
CA THR A 62 -17.75 -13.65 -2.51
C THR A 62 -16.92 -14.68 -1.78
N GLU A 63 -15.84 -15.11 -2.42
CA GLU A 63 -14.88 -16.05 -1.85
C GLU A 63 -13.44 -15.64 -2.17
N ALA A 64 -12.54 -15.96 -1.23
CA ALA A 64 -11.11 -15.84 -1.38
C ALA A 64 -10.45 -17.21 -1.14
N ILE A 65 -9.40 -17.54 -1.90
CA ILE A 65 -8.56 -18.71 -1.62
C ILE A 65 -7.15 -18.24 -1.28
N ILE A 66 -6.69 -18.64 -0.09
CA ILE A 66 -5.40 -18.28 0.47
C ILE A 66 -4.50 -19.53 0.47
N VAL A 67 -3.27 -19.39 -0.04
CA VAL A 67 -2.31 -20.48 -0.22
C VAL A 67 -1.04 -20.18 0.59
N PRO A 68 -0.95 -20.62 1.85
CA PRO A 68 0.17 -20.29 2.73
C PRO A 68 1.53 -20.77 2.23
N GLN A 69 1.59 -21.90 1.51
CA GLN A 69 2.83 -22.46 0.97
C GLN A 69 3.60 -21.50 0.03
N ILE A 70 2.91 -20.54 -0.57
CA ILE A 70 3.49 -19.51 -1.45
C ILE A 70 3.16 -18.09 -0.98
N GLY A 71 2.57 -17.92 0.20
CA GLY A 71 2.40 -16.63 0.84
C GLY A 71 1.31 -15.71 0.26
N ARG A 72 0.32 -16.25 -0.47
CA ARG A 72 -0.55 -15.44 -1.35
C ARG A 72 -2.05 -15.70 -1.19
N VAL A 73 -2.86 -14.69 -1.48
CA VAL A 73 -4.27 -14.88 -1.87
C VAL A 73 -4.29 -15.13 -3.37
N MET A 74 -4.70 -16.33 -3.79
CA MET A 74 -4.61 -16.79 -5.18
C MET A 74 -5.92 -16.67 -5.94
N ARG A 75 -7.04 -16.57 -5.23
CA ARG A 75 -8.36 -16.33 -5.81
C ARG A 75 -9.13 -15.28 -5.04
N PHE A 76 -9.85 -14.44 -5.78
CA PHE A 76 -10.93 -13.61 -5.26
C PHE A 76 -12.01 -13.44 -6.34
N GLY A 77 -13.28 -13.58 -5.98
CA GLY A 77 -14.39 -13.48 -6.92
C GLY A 77 -15.75 -13.71 -6.25
N LYS A 78 -16.84 -13.59 -7.03
CA LYS A 78 -18.16 -14.08 -6.61
C LYS A 78 -18.10 -15.60 -6.39
N VAL A 79 -18.87 -16.12 -5.44
CA VAL A 79 -18.99 -17.58 -5.24
C VAL A 79 -19.43 -18.23 -6.55
N GLY A 80 -18.70 -19.25 -7.00
CA GLY A 80 -18.92 -19.91 -8.30
C GLY A 80 -18.56 -19.08 -9.55
N GLY A 81 -18.14 -17.83 -9.38
CA GLY A 81 -17.76 -16.94 -10.49
C GLY A 81 -16.28 -17.06 -10.91
N PRO A 82 -15.85 -16.29 -11.92
CA PRO A 82 -14.46 -16.28 -12.37
C PRO A 82 -13.51 -15.77 -11.29
N ASN A 83 -12.23 -16.15 -11.40
CA ASN A 83 -11.17 -15.54 -10.57
C ASN A 83 -10.83 -14.16 -11.15
N LEU A 84 -10.86 -13.13 -10.32
CA LEU A 84 -10.45 -11.78 -10.71
C LEU A 84 -8.95 -11.55 -10.53
N LEU A 85 -8.27 -12.41 -9.78
CA LEU A 85 -6.83 -12.37 -9.61
C LEU A 85 -6.14 -13.10 -10.78
N TRP A 86 -5.08 -12.52 -11.31
CA TRP A 86 -4.25 -13.18 -12.30
C TRP A 86 -3.41 -14.26 -11.62
N ASN A 87 -3.29 -15.43 -12.23
CA ASN A 87 -2.40 -16.49 -11.77
C ASN A 87 -1.43 -16.82 -12.91
N ALA A 88 -0.14 -16.92 -12.58
CA ALA A 88 0.86 -17.33 -13.55
C ALA A 88 0.66 -18.80 -13.92
N ALA A 89 0.96 -19.16 -15.17
CA ALA A 89 1.08 -20.55 -15.57
C ALA A 89 2.14 -21.27 -14.74
N ASP A 90 1.99 -22.57 -14.52
CA ASP A 90 2.97 -23.34 -13.76
C ASP A 90 4.36 -23.35 -14.41
N SER A 91 4.39 -23.27 -15.74
CA SER A 91 5.59 -23.14 -16.58
C SER A 91 6.21 -21.73 -16.60
N ALA A 92 5.62 -20.75 -15.92
CA ALA A 92 6.14 -19.39 -15.91
C ALA A 92 7.60 -19.35 -15.42
N PRO A 93 8.49 -18.64 -16.13
CA PRO A 93 9.90 -18.63 -15.80
C PRO A 93 10.16 -17.94 -14.46
N LYS A 94 11.30 -18.29 -13.84
CA LYS A 94 11.82 -17.58 -12.67
C LYS A 94 12.66 -16.39 -13.13
N ASN A 95 12.51 -15.25 -12.47
CA ASN A 95 13.38 -14.09 -12.63
C ASN A 95 14.30 -14.01 -11.40
N ALA A 96 15.61 -14.19 -11.60
CA ALA A 96 16.61 -14.25 -10.52
C ALA A 96 16.22 -15.23 -9.38
N GLY A 97 15.65 -16.39 -9.75
CA GLY A 97 15.19 -17.41 -8.80
C GLY A 97 13.81 -17.17 -8.19
N TRP A 98 13.24 -15.97 -8.32
CA TRP A 98 11.87 -15.66 -7.90
C TRP A 98 10.85 -16.08 -8.96
N LYS A 99 9.79 -16.80 -8.54
CA LYS A 99 8.65 -17.12 -9.39
C LYS A 99 7.50 -16.18 -9.04
N ASN A 100 7.02 -15.41 -10.01
CA ASN A 100 5.74 -14.73 -9.85
C ASN A 100 4.62 -15.76 -9.97
N TYR A 101 3.86 -15.99 -8.91
CA TYR A 101 2.70 -16.88 -8.94
C TYR A 101 1.41 -16.16 -9.37
N GLY A 102 1.38 -14.82 -9.35
CA GLY A 102 0.14 -14.06 -9.41
C GLY A 102 -0.52 -13.87 -8.04
N GLY A 103 -1.80 -13.50 -8.05
CA GLY A 103 -2.55 -13.26 -6.82
C GLY A 103 -2.09 -12.01 -6.08
N ASP A 104 -2.44 -11.95 -4.81
CA ASP A 104 -2.05 -10.88 -3.89
C ASP A 104 -0.91 -11.30 -2.96
N LYS A 105 0.02 -10.37 -2.77
CA LYS A 105 1.24 -10.52 -1.99
C LYS A 105 1.56 -9.24 -1.22
N THR A 106 2.55 -9.32 -0.34
CA THR A 106 3.05 -8.14 0.38
C THR A 106 4.56 -8.09 0.39
N TRP A 107 5.10 -6.88 0.25
CA TRP A 107 6.53 -6.58 0.37
C TRP A 107 6.75 -5.39 1.30
N LEU A 108 8.02 -5.01 1.48
CA LEU A 108 8.40 -3.73 2.08
C LEU A 108 8.71 -2.72 0.99
N ALA A 109 8.19 -1.51 1.12
CA ALA A 109 8.54 -0.37 0.28
C ALA A 109 9.58 0.54 0.97
N PRO A 110 10.38 1.31 0.21
CA PRO A 110 10.44 1.32 -1.25
C PRO A 110 11.32 0.20 -1.81
N GLN A 111 11.10 -0.20 -3.07
CA GLN A 111 11.96 -1.18 -3.74
C GLN A 111 13.43 -0.71 -3.83
N SER A 112 13.64 0.59 -3.99
CA SER A 112 14.98 1.21 -4.05
C SER A 112 15.84 0.99 -2.80
N SER A 113 15.22 0.59 -1.67
CA SER A 113 15.92 0.25 -0.44
C SER A 113 16.27 -1.23 -0.30
N TRP A 114 15.84 -2.09 -1.24
CA TRP A 114 16.02 -3.54 -1.12
C TRP A 114 17.48 -3.98 -1.12
N LYS A 115 18.37 -3.22 -1.74
CA LYS A 115 19.81 -3.45 -1.68
C LYS A 115 20.36 -3.33 -0.26
N GLN A 116 19.78 -2.45 0.55
CA GLN A 116 20.12 -2.31 1.97
C GLN A 116 19.40 -3.35 2.83
N PHE A 117 18.28 -3.88 2.35
CA PHE A 117 17.44 -4.81 3.11
C PHE A 117 17.90 -6.26 2.99
N HIS A 118 18.15 -6.74 1.76
CA HIS A 118 18.39 -8.16 1.52
C HIS A 118 18.98 -8.55 0.15
N SER A 119 18.99 -7.67 -0.85
CA SER A 119 19.42 -8.02 -2.22
C SER A 119 20.73 -7.33 -2.64
N SER A 120 21.41 -7.82 -3.67
CA SER A 120 22.61 -7.15 -4.23
C SER A 120 22.25 -5.98 -5.15
N ASP A 121 21.13 -6.12 -5.88
CA ASP A 121 20.77 -5.27 -7.03
C ASP A 121 19.31 -4.77 -6.97
N ASN A 122 18.76 -4.54 -5.77
CA ASN A 122 17.35 -4.16 -5.54
C ASN A 122 16.30 -5.16 -6.08
N TRP A 123 16.74 -6.38 -6.39
CA TRP A 123 15.95 -7.48 -6.91
C TRP A 123 16.67 -8.80 -6.61
N PRO A 124 15.96 -9.93 -6.36
CA PRO A 124 14.51 -10.16 -6.29
C PRO A 124 13.86 -9.66 -4.97
N PRO A 125 12.52 -9.77 -4.82
CA PRO A 125 11.85 -9.57 -3.53
C PRO A 125 12.36 -10.54 -2.45
N ASP A 126 12.17 -10.15 -1.19
CA ASP A 126 12.58 -10.97 -0.04
C ASP A 126 11.81 -12.30 -0.02
N PRO A 127 12.49 -13.45 -0.11
CA PRO A 127 11.85 -14.77 -0.08
C PRO A 127 11.03 -15.02 1.17
N ALA A 128 11.32 -14.36 2.30
CA ALA A 128 10.51 -14.46 3.51
C ALA A 128 9.09 -13.93 3.28
N PHE A 129 8.95 -12.83 2.54
CA PHE A 129 7.64 -12.26 2.25
C PHE A 129 6.98 -12.93 1.04
N ASP A 130 7.77 -13.33 0.05
CA ASP A 130 7.25 -13.87 -1.20
C ASP A 130 8.09 -15.04 -1.75
N GLY A 131 7.55 -16.25 -1.58
CA GLY A 131 8.11 -17.49 -2.15
C GLY A 131 8.40 -18.58 -1.12
N LYS A 132 8.65 -18.24 0.15
CA LYS A 132 8.73 -19.23 1.24
C LYS A 132 7.35 -19.50 1.87
N PRO A 133 7.11 -20.72 2.40
CA PRO A 133 5.90 -21.03 3.14
C PRO A 133 5.70 -20.11 4.34
N HIS A 134 4.48 -19.61 4.48
CA HIS A 134 4.04 -18.88 5.68
C HIS A 134 3.33 -19.85 6.63
N ARG A 135 3.51 -19.67 7.93
CA ARG A 135 2.71 -20.38 8.93
C ARG A 135 1.28 -19.86 8.87
N SER A 136 0.29 -20.74 8.88
CA SER A 136 -1.13 -20.37 8.91
C SER A 136 -1.82 -20.88 10.17
N GLU A 137 -2.74 -20.10 10.72
CA GLU A 137 -3.62 -20.49 11.83
C GLU A 137 -5.05 -19.96 11.58
N VAL A 138 -6.05 -20.83 11.76
CA VAL A 138 -7.45 -20.40 11.82
C VAL A 138 -7.72 -19.90 13.23
N LEU A 139 -8.23 -18.67 13.33
CA LEU A 139 -8.53 -17.98 14.58
C LEU A 139 -10.04 -17.98 14.83
N SER A 140 -10.42 -17.72 16.08
CA SER A 140 -11.81 -17.44 16.45
C SER A 140 -12.39 -16.27 15.63
N GLY A 141 -13.71 -16.32 15.37
CA GLY A 141 -14.42 -15.25 14.67
C GLY A 141 -14.21 -15.24 13.14
N GLY A 142 -13.97 -16.40 12.53
CA GLY A 142 -13.91 -16.53 11.08
C GLY A 142 -12.69 -15.84 10.45
N LYS A 143 -11.55 -15.82 11.14
CA LYS A 143 -10.32 -15.18 10.67
C LYS A 143 -9.24 -16.20 10.38
N LEU A 144 -8.48 -15.99 9.31
CA LEU A 144 -7.28 -16.76 9.00
C LEU A 144 -6.06 -15.85 9.16
N ARG A 145 -5.05 -16.27 9.93
CA ARG A 145 -3.78 -15.54 10.00
C ARG A 145 -2.68 -16.32 9.30
N MET A 146 -1.91 -15.61 8.48
CA MET A 146 -0.62 -16.06 7.95
C MET A 146 0.52 -15.25 8.56
N THR A 147 1.64 -15.90 8.80
CA THR A 147 2.83 -15.26 9.36
C THR A 147 4.05 -15.66 8.55
N THR A 148 4.79 -14.66 8.08
CA THR A 148 5.99 -14.88 7.28
C THR A 148 7.13 -15.48 8.13
N PRO A 149 8.11 -16.15 7.51
CA PRO A 149 9.44 -16.24 8.05
C PRO A 149 10.00 -14.86 8.43
N LEU A 150 11.04 -14.82 9.25
CA LEU A 150 11.71 -13.58 9.59
C LEU A 150 12.56 -13.11 8.40
N SER A 151 12.33 -11.88 7.95
CA SER A 151 13.14 -11.22 6.91
C SER A 151 14.58 -11.01 7.37
N PRO A 152 15.59 -10.93 6.47
CA PRO A 152 16.92 -10.43 6.80
C PRO A 152 16.91 -9.04 7.45
N THR A 153 15.92 -8.22 7.13
CA THR A 153 15.66 -6.94 7.82
C THR A 153 15.23 -7.10 9.27
N GLY A 154 15.01 -8.32 9.77
CA GLY A 154 14.47 -8.58 11.10
C GLY A 154 13.00 -8.20 11.27
N ILE A 155 12.29 -7.89 10.18
CA ILE A 155 10.83 -7.70 10.17
C ILE A 155 10.13 -9.02 9.92
N ARG A 156 9.04 -9.27 10.66
CA ARG A 156 8.05 -10.31 10.36
C ARG A 156 6.72 -9.66 10.03
N ILE A 157 6.05 -10.16 9.00
CA ILE A 157 4.71 -9.72 8.64
C ILE A 157 3.69 -10.78 9.06
N SER A 158 2.63 -10.35 9.73
CA SER A 158 1.43 -11.13 9.95
C SER A 158 0.31 -10.56 9.08
N ARG A 159 -0.40 -11.41 8.33
CA ARG A 159 -1.56 -11.05 7.50
C ARG A 159 -2.79 -11.77 8.06
N THR A 160 -3.79 -11.03 8.51
CA THR A 160 -5.06 -11.60 8.97
C THR A 160 -6.14 -11.32 7.92
N PHE A 161 -6.79 -12.39 7.44
CA PHE A 161 -7.80 -12.38 6.40
C PHE A 161 -9.16 -12.71 7.00
N TYR A 162 -10.19 -11.93 6.66
CA TYR A 162 -11.56 -12.14 7.11
C TYR A 162 -12.55 -11.32 6.28
N PHE A 163 -13.85 -11.57 6.43
CA PHE A 163 -14.89 -10.67 5.95
C PHE A 163 -15.40 -9.81 7.10
N ASP A 164 -15.52 -8.49 6.89
CA ASP A 164 -16.15 -7.61 7.88
C ASP A 164 -17.67 -7.57 7.75
N ASP A 165 -18.33 -6.84 8.65
CA ASP A 165 -19.79 -6.75 8.73
C ASP A 165 -20.42 -6.09 7.48
N LYS A 166 -19.62 -5.41 6.64
CA LYS A 166 -20.04 -4.85 5.35
C LYS A 166 -19.89 -5.85 4.20
N GLY A 167 -19.37 -7.05 4.49
CA GLY A 167 -19.05 -8.06 3.51
C GLY A 167 -17.80 -7.75 2.69
N GLU A 168 -16.95 -6.80 3.12
CA GLU A 168 -15.66 -6.54 2.46
C GLU A 168 -14.65 -7.60 2.90
N PHE A 169 -13.86 -8.12 1.96
CA PHE A 169 -12.74 -8.98 2.29
C PHE A 169 -11.59 -8.13 2.80
N VAL A 170 -11.21 -8.32 4.06
CA VAL A 170 -10.21 -7.53 4.77
C VAL A 170 -8.90 -8.28 4.84
N ILE A 171 -7.82 -7.59 4.51
CA ILE A 171 -6.44 -8.02 4.66
C ILE A 171 -5.76 -7.06 5.63
N GLU A 172 -5.64 -7.45 6.89
CA GLU A 172 -4.92 -6.69 7.90
C GLU A 172 -3.46 -7.16 7.96
N GLN A 173 -2.52 -6.27 7.66
CA GLN A 173 -1.10 -6.59 7.58
C GLN A 173 -0.34 -5.86 8.66
N THR A 174 0.31 -6.58 9.57
CA THR A 174 1.14 -5.99 10.62
C THR A 174 2.59 -6.39 10.43
N ALA A 175 3.45 -5.40 10.19
CA ALA A 175 4.90 -5.55 10.24
C ALA A 175 5.39 -5.33 11.66
N THR A 176 6.16 -6.27 12.20
CA THR A 176 6.82 -6.18 13.51
C THR A 176 8.32 -6.35 13.35
N LYS A 177 9.09 -5.44 13.92
CA LYS A 177 10.55 -5.52 13.95
C LYS A 177 11.01 -6.31 15.18
N GLU A 178 11.52 -7.50 14.96
CA GLU A 178 11.90 -8.43 16.02
C GLU A 178 13.39 -8.34 16.39
N LYS A 179 14.27 -8.00 15.44
CA LYS A 179 15.72 -7.90 15.69
C LYS A 179 16.48 -7.06 14.66
N GLY A 180 17.76 -6.81 14.91
CA GLY A 180 18.67 -6.13 13.98
C GLY A 180 18.52 -4.60 13.98
N ALA A 181 19.34 -3.93 13.16
CA ALA A 181 19.40 -2.47 13.08
C ALA A 181 18.06 -1.86 12.62
N PRO A 182 17.71 -0.63 13.05
CA PRO A 182 16.48 0.02 12.60
C PRO A 182 16.38 0.10 11.07
N VAL A 183 15.17 -0.07 10.54
CA VAL A 183 14.91 0.04 9.09
C VAL A 183 13.77 1.03 8.84
N ARG A 184 13.88 1.84 7.80
CA ARG A 184 12.80 2.72 7.35
C ARG A 184 12.07 2.05 6.19
N ALA A 185 10.81 1.67 6.39
CA ALA A 185 10.03 0.94 5.39
C ALA A 185 8.53 1.24 5.50
N GLY A 186 7.79 0.97 4.42
CA GLY A 186 6.33 0.91 4.39
C GLY A 186 5.86 -0.51 4.07
N ILE A 187 4.62 -0.86 4.45
CA ILE A 187 4.00 -2.12 4.00
C ILE A 187 3.44 -1.88 2.60
N TRP A 188 3.83 -2.72 1.65
CA TRP A 188 3.37 -2.65 0.25
C TRP A 188 2.45 -3.85 -0.02
N SER A 189 1.19 -3.59 -0.33
CA SER A 189 0.21 -4.60 -0.75
C SER A 189 0.05 -4.57 -2.26
N ILE A 190 0.20 -5.74 -2.90
CA ILE A 190 0.24 -5.85 -4.35
C ILE A 190 -0.74 -6.91 -4.79
N THR A 191 -1.80 -6.50 -5.48
CA THR A 191 -2.83 -7.39 -6.01
C THR A 191 -2.68 -7.52 -7.52
N GLN A 192 -2.28 -8.70 -8.01
CA GLN A 192 -2.27 -8.95 -9.45
C GLN A 192 -3.65 -9.37 -9.93
N VAL A 193 -4.25 -8.54 -10.78
CA VAL A 193 -5.58 -8.78 -11.37
C VAL A 193 -5.46 -9.22 -12.82
N VAL A 194 -6.44 -10.02 -13.26
CA VAL A 194 -6.63 -10.26 -14.69
C VAL A 194 -6.98 -8.91 -15.32
N PRO A 195 -6.23 -8.42 -16.32
CA PRO A 195 -6.49 -7.12 -16.92
C PRO A 195 -7.94 -7.04 -17.43
N GLY A 196 -8.66 -6.00 -17.04
CA GLY A 196 -10.03 -5.74 -17.46
C GLY A 196 -10.11 -4.66 -18.54
N GLU A 197 -11.29 -4.10 -18.77
CA GLU A 197 -11.46 -3.00 -19.73
C GLU A 197 -10.85 -1.69 -19.23
N ALA A 198 -10.77 -1.48 -17.91
CA ALA A 198 -10.12 -0.31 -17.35
C ALA A 198 -9.69 -0.51 -15.89
N ILE A 199 -8.72 0.29 -15.46
CA ILE A 199 -8.43 0.56 -14.06
C ILE A 199 -8.68 2.03 -13.78
N PHE A 200 -9.36 2.34 -12.67
CA PHE A 200 -9.56 3.70 -12.20
C PHE A 200 -8.75 3.94 -10.92
N MET A 201 -8.12 5.12 -10.86
CA MET A 201 -7.38 5.59 -9.69
C MET A 201 -7.92 6.96 -9.26
N ALA A 202 -8.02 7.16 -7.94
CA ALA A 202 -8.39 8.45 -7.38
C ALA A 202 -7.25 9.46 -7.57
N ARG A 203 -7.54 10.65 -8.10
CA ARG A 203 -6.58 11.73 -8.31
C ARG A 203 -6.53 12.68 -7.12
N ASN A 204 -5.38 13.33 -6.95
CA ASN A 204 -5.24 14.48 -6.07
C ASN A 204 -5.46 15.78 -6.87
N ARG A 205 -6.48 16.56 -6.52
CA ARG A 205 -6.73 17.87 -7.16
C ARG A 205 -5.62 18.89 -6.90
N ASN A 206 -4.87 18.70 -5.82
CA ASN A 206 -3.75 19.52 -5.41
C ASN A 206 -2.43 18.75 -5.56
N SER A 207 -2.35 17.90 -6.59
CA SER A 207 -1.15 17.08 -6.82
C SER A 207 0.08 17.96 -7.04
N THR A 208 1.22 17.51 -6.52
CA THR A 208 2.51 18.16 -6.83
C THR A 208 3.00 17.82 -8.24
N TYR A 209 2.38 16.83 -8.89
CA TYR A 209 2.75 16.37 -10.23
C TYR A 209 1.90 17.07 -11.29
N ALA A 210 2.53 17.52 -12.38
CA ALA A 210 1.88 18.34 -13.40
C ALA A 210 0.63 17.68 -14.02
N GLU A 211 0.64 16.37 -14.25
CA GLU A 211 -0.51 15.62 -14.79
C GLU A 211 -1.46 15.10 -13.71
N GLY A 212 -1.14 15.33 -12.42
CA GLY A 212 -1.82 14.73 -11.28
C GLY A 212 -1.47 13.26 -11.02
N PHE A 213 -0.40 12.77 -11.66
CA PHE A 213 0.22 11.46 -11.50
C PHE A 213 1.66 11.50 -12.04
N HIS A 214 2.44 10.46 -11.76
CA HIS A 214 3.81 10.29 -12.25
C HIS A 214 3.98 9.00 -13.03
N LYS A 215 4.68 9.04 -14.16
CA LYS A 215 5.09 7.85 -14.93
C LYS A 215 6.46 7.41 -14.42
N MET A 216 6.51 6.26 -13.76
CA MET A 216 7.74 5.72 -13.17
C MET A 216 8.51 4.97 -14.26
N GLY A 217 9.45 5.67 -14.89
CA GLY A 217 10.19 5.17 -16.06
C GLY A 217 9.36 5.20 -17.34
N ASN A 218 9.75 4.37 -18.30
CA ASN A 218 9.08 4.32 -19.60
C ASN A 218 7.75 3.57 -19.49
N VAL A 219 6.65 4.27 -19.76
CA VAL A 219 5.33 3.68 -19.95
C VAL A 219 5.10 3.49 -21.45
N GLY A 220 4.77 2.27 -21.87
CA GLY A 220 4.54 1.94 -23.26
C GLY A 220 3.40 2.74 -23.87
N GLU A 221 3.57 3.16 -25.13
CA GLU A 221 2.62 4.02 -25.84
C GLU A 221 1.22 3.39 -26.00
N ALA A 222 1.15 2.06 -25.99
CA ALA A 222 -0.10 1.31 -26.05
C ALA A 222 -0.91 1.37 -24.74
N GLN A 223 -0.31 1.83 -23.63
CA GLN A 223 -0.99 1.98 -22.34
C GLN A 223 -1.72 3.33 -22.33
N LYS A 224 -3.05 3.31 -22.50
CA LYS A 224 -3.85 4.53 -22.55
C LYS A 224 -4.07 5.05 -21.13
N ILE A 225 -3.67 6.30 -20.86
CA ILE A 225 -3.88 6.98 -19.58
C ILE A 225 -4.70 8.24 -19.84
N GLU A 226 -5.84 8.36 -19.16
CA GLU A 226 -6.80 9.42 -19.40
C GLU A 226 -7.24 10.08 -18.10
N VAL A 227 -7.10 11.40 -18.03
CA VAL A 227 -7.77 12.19 -17.00
C VAL A 227 -9.25 12.28 -17.36
N VAL A 228 -10.08 11.47 -16.70
CA VAL A 228 -11.52 11.42 -16.98
C VAL A 228 -12.22 12.66 -16.41
N ASN A 229 -11.84 13.04 -15.20
CA ASN A 229 -12.34 14.24 -14.52
C ASN A 229 -11.31 14.69 -13.43
N PRO A 230 -11.57 15.76 -12.66
CA PRO A 230 -10.65 16.21 -11.61
C PRO A 230 -10.35 15.16 -10.52
N ASN A 231 -11.19 14.14 -10.37
CA ASN A 231 -11.12 13.13 -9.32
C ASN A 231 -10.61 11.76 -9.79
N LEU A 232 -10.67 11.46 -11.09
CA LEU A 232 -10.41 10.12 -11.61
C LEU A 232 -9.42 10.12 -12.78
N LEU A 233 -8.46 9.20 -12.67
CA LEU A 233 -7.61 8.73 -13.75
C LEU A 233 -8.17 7.40 -14.23
N ARG A 234 -8.26 7.19 -15.54
CA ARG A 234 -8.59 5.90 -16.16
C ARG A 234 -7.39 5.40 -16.95
N ILE A 235 -7.06 4.14 -16.75
CA ILE A 235 -6.01 3.44 -17.47
C ILE A 235 -6.66 2.28 -18.23
N THR A 236 -6.41 2.21 -19.54
CA THR A 236 -6.80 1.06 -20.38
C THR A 236 -5.53 0.25 -20.66
N PRO A 237 -5.30 -0.86 -19.95
CA PRO A 237 -4.08 -1.65 -20.12
C PRO A 237 -4.10 -2.38 -21.46
N SER A 238 -2.93 -2.52 -22.09
CA SER A 238 -2.74 -3.22 -23.35
C SER A 238 -1.63 -4.26 -23.27
N SER A 239 -1.84 -5.40 -23.92
CA SER A 239 -0.82 -6.43 -24.11
C SER A 239 -0.03 -6.26 -25.40
N ALA A 240 -0.19 -5.13 -26.10
CA ALA A 240 0.42 -4.85 -27.40
C ALA A 240 1.74 -4.07 -27.28
N GLY A 241 2.58 -4.39 -26.29
CA GLY A 241 3.91 -3.79 -26.18
C GLY A 241 4.44 -3.68 -24.75
N ALA A 242 5.31 -2.69 -24.54
CA ALA A 242 5.85 -2.42 -23.22
C ALA A 242 4.74 -2.09 -22.22
N GLY A 243 4.93 -2.56 -20.99
CA GLY A 243 4.08 -2.22 -19.86
C GLY A 243 4.35 -0.80 -19.34
N GLY A 244 4.19 -0.61 -18.04
CA GLY A 244 4.52 0.66 -17.41
C GLY A 244 4.18 0.68 -15.93
N LYS A 245 4.72 1.65 -15.21
CA LYS A 245 4.38 1.90 -13.82
C LYS A 245 3.96 3.35 -13.62
N ILE A 246 2.91 3.56 -12.84
CA ILE A 246 2.30 4.87 -12.59
C ILE A 246 2.08 5.03 -11.09
N GLY A 247 2.47 6.17 -10.53
CA GLY A 247 2.21 6.56 -9.14
C GLY A 247 1.23 7.72 -9.06
N VAL A 248 0.34 7.70 -8.06
CA VAL A 248 -0.61 8.79 -7.79
C VAL A 248 -0.54 9.18 -6.32
N ASP A 249 -0.31 10.46 -6.04
CA ASP A 249 -0.25 11.05 -4.69
C ASP A 249 -1.65 11.29 -4.11
N SER A 250 -2.54 10.33 -4.32
CA SER A 250 -3.97 10.45 -4.01
C SER A 250 -4.21 10.70 -2.51
N PRO A 251 -5.20 11.53 -2.13
CA PRO A 251 -5.63 11.62 -0.73
C PRO A 251 -6.48 10.42 -0.29
N ILE A 252 -6.84 9.53 -1.22
CA ILE A 252 -7.54 8.26 -0.94
C ILE A 252 -6.77 7.10 -1.54
N SER A 253 -6.38 6.16 -0.69
CA SER A 253 -5.73 4.92 -1.10
C SER A 253 -6.75 3.95 -1.71
N SER A 254 -7.03 4.08 -3.00
CA SER A 254 -7.97 3.20 -3.71
C SER A 254 -7.65 3.01 -5.19
N LEU A 255 -7.94 1.80 -5.69
CA LEU A 255 -7.95 1.46 -7.11
C LEU A 255 -9.20 0.63 -7.42
N VAL A 256 -9.75 0.78 -8.63
CA VAL A 256 -10.89 -0.01 -9.11
C VAL A 256 -10.54 -0.66 -10.44
N SER A 257 -10.49 -1.99 -10.48
CA SER A 257 -10.43 -2.74 -11.74
C SER A 257 -11.85 -3.01 -12.24
N VAL A 258 -12.12 -2.68 -13.50
CA VAL A 258 -13.39 -2.97 -14.17
C VAL A 258 -13.16 -4.11 -15.15
N ARG A 259 -13.92 -5.20 -14.99
CA ARG A 259 -13.92 -6.35 -15.89
C ARG A 259 -15.34 -6.89 -16.05
N ASP A 260 -15.81 -6.99 -17.29
CA ASP A 260 -17.10 -7.63 -17.63
C ASP A 260 -18.30 -7.09 -16.83
N GLY A 261 -18.35 -5.77 -16.61
CA GLY A 261 -19.43 -5.12 -15.84
C GLY A 261 -19.33 -5.32 -14.32
N VAL A 262 -18.20 -5.81 -13.81
CA VAL A 262 -17.91 -5.90 -12.37
C VAL A 262 -16.77 -4.94 -12.03
N ALA A 263 -16.95 -4.13 -11.00
CA ALA A 263 -15.90 -3.33 -10.37
C ALA A 263 -15.32 -4.10 -9.17
N PHE A 264 -14.03 -4.43 -9.25
CA PHE A 264 -13.23 -4.85 -8.11
C PHE A 264 -12.55 -3.62 -7.49
N LEU A 265 -13.10 -3.17 -6.36
CA LEU A 265 -12.55 -2.09 -5.54
C LEU A 265 -11.53 -2.64 -4.54
N GLN A 266 -10.32 -2.11 -4.56
CA GLN A 266 -9.34 -2.21 -3.49
C GLN A 266 -9.18 -0.85 -2.83
N LYS A 267 -9.28 -0.79 -1.49
CA LYS A 267 -9.09 0.45 -0.73
C LYS A 267 -8.37 0.22 0.60
N ALA A 268 -7.73 1.26 1.11
CA ALA A 268 -7.14 1.27 2.45
C ALA A 268 -7.43 2.60 3.16
N ILE A 269 -7.34 2.58 4.49
CA ILE A 269 -7.23 3.82 5.24
C ILE A 269 -5.86 4.42 4.93
N GLN A 270 -5.84 5.69 4.54
CA GLN A 270 -4.62 6.44 4.27
C GLN A 270 -4.25 7.28 5.51
N PRO A 271 -3.40 6.76 6.42
CA PRO A 271 -2.90 7.58 7.51
C PRO A 271 -2.01 8.72 6.98
N ALA A 272 -1.96 9.82 7.74
CA ALA A 272 -0.96 10.85 7.50
C ALA A 272 0.46 10.27 7.62
N GLY A 273 1.34 10.67 6.71
CA GLY A 273 2.73 10.22 6.70
C GLY A 273 3.40 10.44 5.35
N LEU A 274 4.71 10.17 5.31
CA LEU A 274 5.47 10.17 4.07
C LEU A 274 5.26 8.84 3.36
N TYR A 275 4.87 8.89 2.10
CA TYR A 275 4.73 7.72 1.25
C TYR A 275 6.02 7.49 0.45
N PRO A 276 6.32 6.24 0.07
CA PRO A 276 7.50 5.91 -0.72
C PRO A 276 7.39 6.42 -2.16
N ASP A 277 8.48 6.25 -2.91
CA ASP A 277 8.53 6.26 -4.38
C ASP A 277 8.17 7.58 -5.11
N GLY A 278 7.86 8.64 -4.36
CA GLY A 278 7.67 9.99 -4.90
C GLY A 278 8.96 10.56 -5.48
N GLU A 279 9.03 10.68 -6.80
CA GLU A 279 10.16 11.26 -7.51
C GLU A 279 9.97 12.77 -7.66
N GLY A 280 10.73 13.57 -6.91
CA GLY A 280 10.67 15.04 -6.99
C GLY A 280 9.38 15.68 -6.42
N GLY A 281 8.44 14.87 -5.92
CA GLY A 281 7.16 15.32 -5.36
C GLY A 281 6.68 14.48 -4.17
N ALA A 282 5.38 14.51 -3.90
CA ALA A 282 4.76 13.70 -2.86
C ALA A 282 4.87 12.18 -3.16
N GLY A 283 5.05 11.36 -2.14
CA GLY A 283 5.07 9.90 -2.28
C GLY A 283 3.73 9.30 -2.71
N PHE A 284 3.76 8.06 -3.19
CA PHE A 284 2.59 7.39 -3.75
C PHE A 284 1.95 6.42 -2.75
N PRO A 285 0.73 6.70 -2.25
CA PRO A 285 -0.10 5.72 -1.57
C PRO A 285 -0.70 4.67 -2.51
N THR A 286 -0.84 5.01 -3.80
CA THR A 286 -1.32 4.08 -4.82
C THR A 286 -0.41 4.09 -6.03
N GLU A 287 -0.11 2.89 -6.50
CA GLU A 287 0.65 2.66 -7.73
C GLU A 287 -0.08 1.63 -8.59
N LEU A 288 0.20 1.69 -9.88
CA LEU A 288 -0.27 0.75 -10.88
C LEU A 288 0.92 0.27 -11.69
N TYR A 289 1.17 -1.03 -11.71
CA TYR A 289 2.10 -1.63 -12.65
C TYR A 289 1.36 -2.48 -13.68
N ILE A 290 1.77 -2.38 -14.93
CA ILE A 290 1.22 -3.14 -16.06
C ILE A 290 2.36 -3.97 -16.63
N ASN A 291 2.18 -5.28 -16.71
CA ASN A 291 3.05 -6.11 -17.52
C ASN A 291 2.42 -6.30 -18.90
N GLY A 292 2.88 -5.53 -19.90
CA GLY A 292 2.31 -5.53 -21.26
C GLY A 292 2.68 -6.73 -22.15
N ASP A 293 3.45 -7.70 -21.65
CA ASP A 293 3.75 -8.92 -22.39
C ASP A 293 2.50 -9.81 -22.50
N ALA A 294 2.03 -10.07 -23.73
CA ALA A 294 0.89 -10.94 -24.01
C ALA A 294 1.02 -12.35 -23.41
N LYS A 295 2.24 -12.88 -23.21
CA LYS A 295 2.45 -14.19 -22.58
C LYS A 295 2.20 -14.19 -21.07
N ALA A 296 2.22 -13.01 -20.45
CA ALA A 296 2.03 -12.83 -19.02
C ALA A 296 1.28 -11.52 -18.73
N PHE A 297 0.17 -11.26 -19.42
CA PHE A 297 -0.53 -9.98 -19.30
C PHE A 297 -1.27 -9.88 -17.97
N TYR A 298 -0.81 -8.99 -17.09
CA TYR A 298 -1.43 -8.68 -15.79
C TYR A 298 -1.25 -7.22 -15.40
N VAL A 299 -2.05 -6.80 -14.43
CA VAL A 299 -1.93 -5.49 -13.77
C VAL A 299 -1.77 -5.71 -12.27
N GLU A 300 -0.84 -4.98 -11.66
CA GLU A 300 -0.69 -4.86 -10.21
C GLU A 300 -1.43 -3.61 -9.73
N MET A 301 -2.46 -3.82 -8.92
CA MET A 301 -3.07 -2.78 -8.10
C MET A 301 -2.31 -2.71 -6.77
N GLU A 302 -1.59 -1.62 -6.58
CA GLU A 302 -0.66 -1.48 -5.45
C GLU A 302 -1.15 -0.41 -4.48
N ILE A 303 -1.26 -0.79 -3.21
CA ILE A 303 -1.49 0.17 -2.13
C ILE A 303 -0.30 0.10 -1.17
N LEU A 304 0.28 1.26 -0.90
CA LEU A 304 1.45 1.41 -0.06
C LEU A 304 1.04 2.09 1.25
N GLY A 305 1.58 1.59 2.37
CA GLY A 305 1.52 2.27 3.65
C GLY A 305 2.60 3.35 3.77
N PRO A 306 2.44 4.32 4.69
CA PRO A 306 3.46 5.33 4.90
C PRO A 306 4.75 4.71 5.44
N LEU A 307 5.88 5.33 5.14
CA LEU A 307 7.19 5.00 5.68
C LEU A 307 7.19 5.18 7.20
N LYS A 308 7.67 4.14 7.90
CA LYS A 308 7.90 4.13 9.35
C LYS A 308 9.33 3.72 9.65
N ASN A 309 9.88 4.30 10.72
CA ASN A 309 11.16 3.87 11.27
C ASN A 309 10.91 2.73 12.26
N PHE A 310 11.25 1.52 11.85
CA PHE A 310 11.12 0.32 12.65
C PHE A 310 12.39 0.08 13.47
N ALA A 311 12.36 0.43 14.76
CA ALA A 311 13.28 -0.10 15.76
C ALA A 311 12.75 -1.44 16.33
N VAL A 312 13.59 -2.21 17.02
CA VAL A 312 13.15 -3.46 17.68
C VAL A 312 11.95 -3.20 18.59
N GLY A 313 10.92 -4.03 18.47
CA GLY A 313 9.62 -3.85 19.12
C GLY A 313 8.63 -2.95 18.36
N GLY A 314 9.12 -2.18 17.38
CA GLY A 314 8.31 -1.32 16.53
C GLY A 314 7.33 -2.11 15.67
N LYS A 315 6.11 -1.57 15.54
CA LYS A 315 5.00 -2.18 14.79
C LYS A 315 4.30 -1.16 13.92
N SER A 316 3.79 -1.60 12.78
CA SER A 316 2.88 -0.84 11.94
C SER A 316 1.86 -1.76 11.31
N THR A 317 0.61 -1.31 11.23
CA THR A 317 -0.48 -2.04 10.58
C THR A 317 -0.97 -1.26 9.37
N HIS A 318 -1.16 -1.97 8.27
CA HIS A 318 -1.77 -1.48 7.04
C HIS A 318 -2.90 -2.43 6.65
N THR A 319 -4.11 -1.90 6.49
CA THR A 319 -5.31 -2.70 6.25
C THR A 319 -5.90 -2.38 4.90
N VAL A 320 -5.95 -3.37 4.03
CA VAL A 320 -6.56 -3.31 2.69
C VAL A 320 -7.92 -4.00 2.72
N ARG A 321 -8.89 -3.46 1.99
CA ARG A 321 -10.25 -4.01 1.86
C ARG A 321 -10.60 -4.17 0.40
N TRP A 322 -11.25 -5.28 0.10
CA TRP A 322 -11.70 -5.65 -1.23
C TRP A 322 -13.23 -5.81 -1.26
N SER A 323 -13.86 -5.26 -2.28
CA SER A 323 -15.28 -5.47 -2.55
C SER A 323 -15.56 -5.53 -4.05
N LEU A 324 -16.63 -6.24 -4.40
CA LEU A 324 -17.10 -6.40 -5.78
C LEU A 324 -18.46 -5.73 -5.95
N HIS A 325 -18.61 -4.97 -7.03
CA HIS A 325 -19.83 -4.21 -7.31
C HIS A 325 -20.24 -4.43 -8.77
N ASP A 326 -21.51 -4.73 -8.99
CA ASP A 326 -22.07 -4.78 -10.34
C ASP A 326 -22.22 -3.35 -10.88
N LEU A 327 -21.81 -3.14 -12.13
CA LEU A 327 -21.83 -1.84 -12.79
C LEU A 327 -23.07 -1.69 -13.69
N PRO A 328 -23.57 -0.46 -13.85
CA PRO A 328 -24.75 -0.19 -14.70
C PRO A 328 -24.46 -0.32 -16.20
N SER A 329 -23.18 -0.47 -16.60
CA SER A 329 -22.75 -0.59 -17.98
C SER A 329 -21.43 -1.36 -18.06
N LYS A 330 -21.15 -1.95 -19.23
CA LYS A 330 -19.81 -2.48 -19.58
C LYS A 330 -18.94 -1.43 -20.29
N ASN A 331 -19.54 -0.32 -20.74
CA ASN A 331 -18.78 0.76 -21.38
C ASN A 331 -18.08 1.61 -20.33
N VAL A 332 -16.76 1.46 -20.21
CA VAL A 332 -15.90 2.20 -19.27
C VAL A 332 -15.83 3.71 -19.52
N GLU A 333 -16.37 4.18 -20.64
CA GLU A 333 -16.53 5.60 -20.97
C GLU A 333 -17.93 6.15 -20.69
N SER A 334 -18.87 5.28 -20.31
CA SER A 334 -20.23 5.72 -19.95
C SER A 334 -20.19 6.66 -18.73
N PRO A 335 -20.84 7.83 -18.79
CA PRO A 335 -20.97 8.73 -17.63
C PRO A 335 -21.57 8.04 -16.40
N ALA A 336 -22.50 7.09 -16.59
CA ALA A 336 -23.12 6.34 -15.50
C ALA A 336 -22.13 5.41 -14.79
N LEU A 337 -21.25 4.75 -15.55
CA LEU A 337 -20.19 3.92 -14.98
C LEU A 337 -19.18 4.79 -14.24
N VAL A 338 -18.71 5.88 -14.85
CA VAL A 338 -17.74 6.79 -14.23
C VAL A 338 -18.28 7.34 -12.91
N ALA A 339 -19.54 7.80 -12.89
CA ALA A 339 -20.20 8.28 -11.68
C ALA A 339 -20.35 7.18 -10.61
N THR A 340 -20.59 5.93 -11.02
CA THR A 340 -20.65 4.79 -10.10
C THR A 340 -19.28 4.51 -9.48
N VAL A 341 -18.22 4.45 -10.29
CA VAL A 341 -16.83 4.25 -9.82
C VAL A 341 -16.43 5.38 -8.87
N GLU A 342 -16.75 6.63 -9.21
CA GLU A 342 -16.48 7.79 -8.36
C GLU A 342 -17.21 7.65 -7.02
N LYS A 343 -18.49 7.28 -7.03
CA LYS A 343 -19.26 7.02 -5.80
C LYS A 343 -18.67 5.88 -4.97
N LEU A 344 -18.17 4.82 -5.59
CA LEU A 344 -17.53 3.70 -4.88
C LEU A 344 -16.24 4.13 -4.16
N ILE A 345 -15.44 4.99 -4.79
CA ILE A 345 -14.19 5.50 -4.23
C ILE A 345 -14.46 6.54 -3.11
N PHE A 346 -15.35 7.51 -3.37
CA PHE A 346 -15.55 8.68 -2.51
C PHE A 346 -16.77 8.57 -1.56
N GLY A 347 -17.59 7.52 -1.68
CA GLY A 347 -18.65 7.19 -0.72
C GLY A 347 -19.77 8.22 -0.57
N GLY A 348 -20.10 8.99 -1.62
CA GLY A 348 -21.13 10.03 -1.55
C GLY A 348 -20.76 11.23 -0.68
N GLN A 349 -19.50 11.36 -0.22
CA GLN A 349 -19.02 12.61 0.34
C GLN A 349 -19.01 13.65 -0.77
N GLN A 350 -19.92 14.64 -0.71
CA GLN A 350 -19.67 15.91 -1.37
C GLN A 350 -18.36 16.43 -0.80
N ILE A 351 -17.40 16.75 -1.67
CA ILE A 351 -16.23 17.54 -1.31
C ILE A 351 -16.74 18.97 -1.04
N THR A 352 -17.28 19.21 0.15
CA THR A 352 -17.59 20.57 0.61
C THR A 352 -16.29 21.21 1.07
N LYS A 353 -16.01 22.42 0.56
CA LYS A 353 -14.97 23.30 1.10
C LYS A 353 -15.22 23.45 2.61
N PRO A 354 -14.24 23.23 3.50
CA PRO A 354 -14.42 23.60 4.89
C PRO A 354 -14.35 25.13 4.99
N VAL A 355 -15.51 25.76 5.22
CA VAL A 355 -15.58 27.12 5.77
C VAL A 355 -15.68 26.93 7.28
N ILE A 356 -14.61 27.26 8.01
CA ILE A 356 -14.64 27.30 9.48
C ILE A 356 -14.54 28.76 9.90
N SER A 357 -15.60 29.26 10.54
CA SER A 357 -15.63 30.51 11.31
C SER A 357 -14.87 30.31 12.63
N ILE A 358 -13.97 31.24 12.99
CA ILE A 358 -13.20 31.17 14.24
C ILE A 358 -13.23 32.53 14.94
N SER A 359 -13.53 32.50 16.25
CA SER A 359 -13.44 33.64 17.18
C SER A 359 -12.03 33.72 17.79
N PRO A 360 -11.46 34.92 18.05
CA PRO A 360 -10.04 35.08 18.36
C PRO A 360 -9.73 34.94 19.85
N SER A 361 -8.69 34.17 20.20
CA SER A 361 -7.96 34.32 21.47
C SER A 361 -6.49 33.90 21.29
N PRO A 362 -5.51 34.56 21.95
CA PRO A 362 -4.08 34.36 21.69
C PRO A 362 -3.52 33.10 22.37
N ILE A 363 -2.58 32.42 21.72
CA ILE A 363 -1.95 31.16 22.19
C ILE A 363 -0.55 31.44 22.80
N ASP A 364 -0.25 30.83 23.95
CA ASP A 364 1.07 30.83 24.62
C ASP A 364 1.93 29.64 24.14
N LEU A 365 3.06 29.95 23.50
CA LEU A 365 3.95 28.98 22.82
C LEU A 365 4.77 28.10 23.77
N ARG A 366 4.79 28.38 25.08
CA ARG A 366 5.60 27.64 26.08
C ARG A 366 5.00 26.33 26.58
N LYS A 367 3.78 25.97 26.15
CA LYS A 367 3.03 24.80 26.66
C LYS A 367 2.95 23.59 25.70
N ILE A 368 3.76 23.55 24.64
CA ILE A 368 3.71 22.48 23.64
C ILE A 368 4.72 21.37 23.99
N SER A 369 4.24 20.19 24.37
CA SER A 369 5.04 18.99 24.66
C SER A 369 5.54 18.29 23.39
N ALA A 370 6.81 17.84 23.42
CA ALA A 370 7.60 17.33 22.30
C ALA A 370 7.35 15.85 21.92
N THR A 371 6.09 15.36 21.97
CA THR A 371 5.83 13.92 21.89
C THR A 371 5.45 13.36 20.50
N ASN A 372 5.48 14.16 19.43
CA ASN A 372 5.15 13.68 18.07
C ASN A 372 5.92 14.46 16.98
N LEU A 373 7.19 14.14 16.76
CA LEU A 373 8.06 14.80 15.76
C LEU A 373 8.70 13.76 14.84
N VAL A 374 8.50 13.91 13.52
CA VAL A 374 8.97 12.99 12.46
C VAL A 374 10.24 13.54 11.81
N LEU A 375 11.20 12.66 11.52
CA LEU A 375 12.49 13.06 10.97
C LEU A 375 12.51 13.15 9.41
N ALA A 376 13.05 14.23 8.84
CA ALA A 376 13.30 14.51 7.42
C ALA A 376 14.79 14.33 7.03
N PRO A 377 15.11 14.06 5.75
CA PRO A 377 16.49 13.99 5.25
C PRO A 377 17.15 15.38 5.15
N ALA A 378 18.48 15.41 5.12
CA ALA A 378 19.28 16.62 4.95
C ALA A 378 18.95 17.33 3.61
N LEU A 379 18.83 18.66 3.64
CA LEU A 379 18.55 19.51 2.48
C LEU A 379 19.79 19.55 1.56
N PRO A 380 19.74 19.03 0.32
CA PRO A 380 20.81 19.30 -0.65
C PRO A 380 20.72 20.76 -1.10
N ASN A 381 21.89 21.41 -1.28
CA ASN A 381 22.09 22.79 -1.75
C ASN A 381 21.81 23.91 -0.72
N LEU A 382 22.41 23.83 0.47
CA LEU A 382 22.46 24.95 1.42
C LEU A 382 23.50 25.98 0.99
N THR A 383 23.06 27.15 0.56
CA THR A 383 23.89 28.35 0.43
C THR A 383 23.65 29.25 1.64
N THR A 384 24.70 29.87 2.18
CA THR A 384 24.55 30.80 3.30
C THR A 384 23.75 32.02 2.82
N LEU A 385 22.52 32.17 3.31
CA LEU A 385 21.82 33.46 3.24
C LEU A 385 22.56 34.43 4.16
N ILE A 386 23.20 35.45 3.57
CA ILE A 386 23.99 36.44 4.33
C ILE A 386 23.05 37.40 5.09
N THR A 387 21.84 37.64 4.55
CA THR A 387 20.83 38.53 5.13
C THR A 387 19.41 38.02 4.91
N LEU A 388 18.52 38.26 5.88
CA LEU A 388 17.08 38.01 5.74
C LEU A 388 16.40 39.24 5.10
N PRO A 389 15.30 39.05 4.34
CA PRO A 389 14.55 40.17 3.75
C PRO A 389 13.98 41.11 4.82
N ASP A 390 13.88 42.41 4.50
CA ASP A 390 13.21 43.36 5.39
C ASP A 390 11.72 43.02 5.49
N VAL A 391 11.26 42.77 6.72
CA VAL A 391 9.88 42.40 7.03
C VAL A 391 8.86 43.46 6.60
N LYS A 392 9.28 44.73 6.50
CA LYS A 392 8.43 45.84 6.03
C LYS A 392 8.06 45.70 4.56
N GLU A 393 8.89 45.02 3.78
CA GLU A 393 8.71 44.79 2.34
C GLU A 393 7.88 43.53 2.04
N MET A 394 7.62 42.69 3.04
CA MET A 394 6.86 41.45 2.87
C MET A 394 5.37 41.73 2.59
N ARG A 395 4.88 41.20 1.47
CA ARG A 395 3.50 41.29 0.97
C ARG A 395 3.08 39.93 0.37
N ASP A 396 1.81 39.78 0.02
CA ASP A 396 1.26 38.58 -0.64
C ASP A 396 1.64 37.25 0.05
N PHE A 397 1.54 37.24 1.38
CA PHE A 397 1.86 36.07 2.20
C PHE A 397 0.83 34.96 1.98
N GLN A 398 1.30 33.78 1.61
CA GLN A 398 0.47 32.61 1.35
C GLN A 398 1.06 31.39 2.04
N ILE A 399 0.19 30.61 2.69
CA ILE A 399 0.54 29.31 3.24
C ILE A 399 0.23 28.24 2.20
N GLU A 400 1.24 27.47 1.82
CA GLU A 400 1.10 26.25 1.06
C GLU A 400 0.78 25.13 2.07
N ALA A 401 -0.30 24.36 1.86
CA ALA A 401 -0.80 23.40 2.85
C ALA A 401 0.31 22.46 3.39
N GLY A 402 0.72 22.67 4.64
CA GLY A 402 1.62 21.80 5.41
C GLY A 402 0.85 20.86 6.33
N LEU A 403 1.57 19.99 7.07
CA LEU A 403 1.00 19.09 8.07
C LEU A 403 0.02 19.85 8.98
N THR A 404 -1.28 19.68 8.77
CA THR A 404 -2.32 20.25 9.66
C THR A 404 -2.29 19.50 10.98
N MET A 405 -1.35 19.87 11.85
CA MET A 405 -1.64 19.80 13.28
C MET A 405 -2.83 20.72 13.51
N ASN A 406 -3.81 20.30 14.32
CA ASN A 406 -5.07 21.01 14.63
C ASN A 406 -4.88 22.41 15.28
N LYS A 407 -4.14 23.33 14.63
CA LYS A 407 -3.75 24.65 15.11
C LYS A 407 -3.83 25.67 13.96
N PRO A 408 -4.08 26.95 14.25
CA PRO A 408 -4.19 27.98 13.21
C PRO A 408 -2.89 28.10 12.41
N ALA A 409 -3.03 28.37 11.11
CA ALA A 409 -1.92 28.71 10.24
C ALA A 409 -1.24 30.01 10.74
N ILE A 410 0.09 30.07 10.71
CA ILE A 410 0.85 31.29 11.05
C ILE A 410 0.38 32.45 10.16
N THR A 411 0.07 33.58 10.76
CA THR A 411 -0.32 34.80 10.05
C THR A 411 0.91 35.52 9.47
N GLN A 412 0.69 36.40 8.50
CA GLN A 412 1.76 37.25 7.96
C GLN A 412 2.47 38.06 9.07
N THR A 413 1.71 38.59 10.03
CA THR A 413 2.28 39.38 11.15
C THR A 413 3.14 38.51 12.07
N GLU A 414 2.70 37.30 12.40
CA GLU A 414 3.49 36.36 13.21
C GLU A 414 4.75 35.90 12.46
N PHE A 415 4.66 35.68 11.15
CA PHE A 415 5.82 35.37 10.32
C PHE A 415 6.82 36.54 10.27
N GLN A 416 6.34 37.78 10.14
CA GLN A 416 7.20 38.98 10.18
C GLN A 416 7.90 39.12 11.54
N GLN A 417 7.22 38.84 12.65
CA GLN A 417 7.83 38.84 13.99
C GLN A 417 8.88 37.74 14.14
N LEU A 418 8.61 36.54 13.61
CA LEU A 418 9.56 35.43 13.58
C LEU A 418 10.83 35.80 12.81
N ILE A 419 10.69 36.34 11.59
CA ILE A 419 11.86 36.73 10.78
C ILE A 419 12.65 37.86 11.45
N SER A 420 11.97 38.86 12.04
CA SER A 420 12.62 39.97 12.74
C SER A 420 13.43 39.53 13.96
N SER A 421 13.04 38.42 14.58
CA SER A 421 13.70 37.83 15.76
C SER A 421 14.68 36.70 15.42
N SER A 422 14.92 36.44 14.13
CA SER A 422 15.75 35.34 13.66
C SER A 422 17.14 35.79 13.21
N THR A 423 18.10 34.86 13.26
CA THR A 423 19.45 35.03 12.71
C THR A 423 19.68 33.98 11.62
N PRO A 424 20.30 34.35 10.47
CA PRO A 424 20.76 33.38 9.50
C PRO A 424 21.76 32.40 10.13
N LEU A 425 21.76 31.16 9.64
CA LEU A 425 22.77 30.15 9.99
C LEU A 425 23.72 29.94 8.82
N THR A 426 24.99 29.66 9.13
CA THR A 426 25.97 29.22 8.14
C THR A 426 25.80 27.73 7.84
N ALA A 427 26.26 27.28 6.67
CA ALA A 427 26.15 25.88 6.26
C ALA A 427 26.83 24.89 7.25
N ASP A 428 27.83 25.34 8.01
CA ASP A 428 28.58 24.52 8.97
C ASP A 428 28.01 24.53 10.40
N ASP A 429 26.90 25.25 10.64
CA ASP A 429 26.30 25.38 11.96
C ASP A 429 25.99 24.00 12.58
N ALA A 430 26.44 23.79 13.81
CA ALA A 430 26.32 22.50 14.50
C ALA A 430 24.86 22.04 14.65
N LEU A 431 23.90 22.97 14.69
CA LEU A 431 22.47 22.64 14.74
C LEU A 431 22.02 21.94 13.46
N LEU A 432 22.55 22.31 12.29
CA LEU A 432 22.19 21.71 11.01
C LEU A 432 22.69 20.27 10.87
N LYS A 433 23.77 19.91 11.57
CA LYS A 433 24.34 18.55 11.56
C LYS A 433 23.47 17.52 12.27
N VAL A 434 22.61 17.97 13.18
CA VAL A 434 21.71 17.13 13.98
C VAL A 434 20.23 17.41 13.68
N TRP A 435 19.95 18.37 12.77
CA TRP A 435 18.58 18.75 12.43
C TRP A 435 18.02 17.87 11.36
N HIS A 436 16.92 17.20 11.69
CA HIS A 436 16.29 16.26 10.79
C HIS A 436 14.78 16.37 10.91
N TYR A 437 14.12 17.52 11.04
CA TYR A 437 12.64 17.56 11.15
C TYR A 437 11.99 17.98 9.83
N ALA A 438 10.74 17.57 9.58
CA ALA A 438 9.94 18.10 8.48
C ALA A 438 9.35 19.48 8.85
N PRO A 439 9.19 20.42 7.90
CA PRO A 439 8.57 21.69 8.21
C PRO A 439 7.09 21.46 8.54
N TRP A 440 6.61 22.05 9.63
CA TRP A 440 5.19 22.03 9.99
C TRP A 440 4.38 23.04 9.19
N CYS A 441 5.04 24.04 8.60
CA CYS A 441 4.43 25.04 7.74
C CYS A 441 5.38 25.39 6.60
N SER A 442 4.84 25.55 5.41
CA SER A 442 5.53 26.11 4.25
C SER A 442 4.66 27.15 3.57
N GLY A 443 5.28 28.01 2.78
CA GLY A 443 4.55 29.04 2.09
C GLY A 443 5.44 29.91 1.25
N SER A 444 4.85 31.01 0.78
CA SER A 444 5.53 32.01 -0.01
C SER A 444 5.13 33.42 0.42
N PHE A 445 5.98 34.39 0.11
CA PHE A 445 5.67 35.81 0.20
C PHE A 445 6.41 36.56 -0.90
N ARG A 446 6.00 37.80 -1.16
CA ARG A 446 6.72 38.72 -2.03
C ARG A 446 7.47 39.77 -1.23
N ALA A 447 8.70 40.07 -1.65
CA ALA A 447 9.48 41.21 -1.21
C ALA A 447 10.28 41.75 -2.40
N GLN A 448 10.37 43.07 -2.56
CA GLN A 448 11.04 43.71 -3.71
C GLN A 448 10.56 43.16 -5.07
N ASP A 449 9.24 42.94 -5.19
CA ASP A 449 8.56 42.34 -6.35
C ASP A 449 8.96 40.91 -6.72
N LYS A 450 9.78 40.23 -5.92
CA LYS A 450 10.19 38.84 -6.15
C LYS A 450 9.55 37.88 -5.14
N THR A 451 9.33 36.64 -5.57
CA THR A 451 8.69 35.60 -4.74
C THR A 451 9.74 34.79 -4.00
N TYR A 452 9.58 34.73 -2.68
CA TYR A 452 10.37 33.89 -1.78
C TYR A 452 9.51 32.71 -1.33
N ARG A 453 10.14 31.57 -1.07
CA ARG A 453 9.50 30.43 -0.42
C ARG A 453 10.12 30.17 0.93
N PHE A 454 9.36 29.63 1.86
CA PHE A 454 9.86 29.29 3.18
C PHE A 454 9.31 27.97 3.69
N GLY A 455 10.00 27.41 4.68
CA GLY A 455 9.46 26.35 5.53
C GLY A 455 9.91 26.52 6.96
N LEU A 456 8.99 26.29 7.90
CA LEU A 456 9.17 26.46 9.32
C LEU A 456 9.19 25.11 10.01
N TYR A 457 10.17 24.90 10.87
CA TYR A 457 10.31 23.73 11.72
C TYR A 457 9.96 24.08 13.17
N LEU A 458 9.70 23.06 13.99
CA LEU A 458 9.48 23.28 15.42
C LEU A 458 10.79 23.74 16.07
N GLY A 459 10.73 24.51 17.17
CA GLY A 459 11.94 25.01 17.85
C GLY A 459 12.59 26.23 17.19
N GLY A 460 11.85 26.97 16.35
CA GLY A 460 12.28 28.28 15.82
C GLY A 460 13.21 28.22 14.60
N LEU A 461 13.52 27.03 14.08
CA LEU A 461 14.33 26.87 12.87
C LEU A 461 13.46 27.01 11.60
N GLY A 462 13.99 27.59 10.54
CA GLY A 462 13.34 27.63 9.23
C GLY A 462 14.34 27.67 8.07
N TRP A 463 13.83 27.43 6.87
CA TRP A 463 14.54 27.69 5.61
C TRP A 463 13.83 28.78 4.83
N LEU A 464 14.61 29.53 4.05
CA LEU A 464 14.13 30.49 3.07
C LEU A 464 14.79 30.19 1.73
N GLN A 465 13.99 30.16 0.67
CA GLN A 465 14.44 30.04 -0.72
C GLN A 465 14.23 31.36 -1.43
N THR A 466 15.29 31.87 -2.05
CA THR A 466 15.29 33.08 -2.85
C THR A 466 14.73 32.82 -4.26
N PRO A 467 14.37 33.88 -5.00
CA PRO A 467 13.84 33.78 -6.36
C PRO A 467 14.76 33.07 -7.36
N ASP A 468 16.08 33.17 -7.17
CA ASP A 468 17.11 32.50 -7.98
C ASP A 468 17.41 31.06 -7.50
N GLY A 469 16.62 30.55 -6.55
CA GLY A 469 16.66 29.16 -6.11
C GLY A 469 17.66 28.85 -4.99
N GLN A 470 18.38 29.85 -4.48
CA GLN A 470 19.29 29.66 -3.34
C GLN A 470 18.49 29.42 -2.06
N ARG A 471 18.99 28.53 -1.19
CA ARG A 471 18.33 28.18 0.07
C ARG A 471 19.27 28.41 1.24
N GLY A 472 18.83 29.21 2.21
CA GLY A 472 19.54 29.38 3.48
C GLY A 472 18.65 29.11 4.68
N MET A 473 19.28 28.82 5.81
CA MET A 473 18.62 28.51 7.07
C MET A 473 18.64 29.72 8.00
N PHE A 474 17.64 29.80 8.87
CA PHE A 474 17.59 30.78 9.94
C PHE A 474 17.05 30.14 11.22
N LYS A 475 17.37 30.74 12.36
CA LYS A 475 16.88 30.33 13.67
C LYS A 475 16.39 31.54 14.46
N GLN A 476 15.21 31.43 15.04
CA GLN A 476 14.68 32.38 16.02
C GLN A 476 15.57 32.41 17.26
N LYS A 477 15.93 33.61 17.72
CA LYS A 477 16.73 33.81 18.94
C LYS A 477 16.08 33.26 20.20
#